data_AF-A0A928IEE7-F1
#
_entry.id   AF-A0A928IEE7-F1
#
_cell.length_a   1.000
_cell.length_b   1.000
_cell.length_c   1.000
_cell.angle_alpha   90.00
_cell.angle_beta   90.00
_cell.angle_gamma   90.00
#
_symmetry.space_group_name_H-M   'P 1'
#
loop_
_entity.id
_entity.type
_entity.pdbx_description
1 polymer ?
#
loop_
_entity_poly.entity_id
_entity_poly.type
_entity_poly.pdbx_seq_one_letter_code
_entity_poly.pdbx_strand_id
1 'polypeptide(L)' 'MDYIYQKRIKDLREDSDKTQQEIADILGTSQTMYARYERGANELPIHHLIVLCKYYGVSSDYILGLSEKEETEK' A
#
# COMPACT_ATOMS: atom_id res chain seq x y z
N MET A 1 7.03 -11.95 10.44
CA MET A 1 6.96 -12.56 9.09
C MET A 1 6.79 -11.38 8.16
N ASP A 2 7.86 -11.02 7.45
CA ASP A 2 7.84 -9.85 6.58
C ASP A 2 7.11 -10.24 5.30
N TYR A 3 5.88 -9.77 5.15
CA TYR A 3 5.11 -10.01 3.95
C TYR A 3 5.53 -9.03 2.86
N ILE A 4 5.63 -9.51 1.61
CA ILE A 4 6.05 -8.72 0.44
C ILE A 4 5.22 -7.42 0.28
N TYR A 5 3.94 -7.44 0.67
CA TYR A 5 3.07 -6.29 0.53
C TYR A 5 3.44 -5.09 1.39
N GLN A 6 4.05 -5.30 2.57
CA GLN A 6 4.43 -4.21 3.48
C GLN A 6 5.53 -3.36 2.85
N LYS A 7 6.48 -4.03 2.19
CA LYS A 7 7.51 -3.38 1.40
C LYS A 7 6.91 -2.64 0.21
N ARG A 8 6.02 -3.27 -0.57
CA ARG A 8 5.44 -2.64 -1.76
C ARG A 8 4.61 -1.39 -1.47
N ILE A 9 3.81 -1.39 -0.42
CA ILE A 9 3.04 -0.17 -0.05
C ILE A 9 3.97 0.98 0.40
N LYS A 10 5.12 0.64 1.00
CA LYS A 10 6.14 1.61 1.38
C LYS A 10 6.87 2.14 0.15
N ASP A 11 7.33 1.26 -0.74
CA ASP A 11 8.03 1.61 -1.97
C ASP A 11 7.15 2.52 -2.85
N LEU A 12 5.89 2.13 -3.11
CA LEU A 12 4.91 2.95 -3.86
C LEU A 12 4.72 4.36 -3.26
N ARG A 13 4.72 4.46 -1.93
CA ARG A 13 4.62 5.74 -1.24
C ARG A 13 5.88 6.58 -1.47
N GLU A 14 7.06 5.98 -1.31
CA GLU A 14 8.35 6.67 -1.45
C GLU A 14 8.59 7.10 -2.91
N ASP A 15 8.26 6.25 -3.89
CA ASP A 15 8.33 6.56 -5.32
C ASP A 15 7.36 7.67 -5.74
N SER A 16 6.28 7.88 -4.97
CA SER A 16 5.32 8.96 -5.18
C SER A 16 5.64 10.24 -4.39
N ASP A 17 6.81 10.31 -3.74
CA ASP A 17 7.22 11.41 -2.85
C ASP A 17 6.19 11.73 -1.75
N LYS A 18 5.49 10.71 -1.25
CA LYS A 18 4.43 10.87 -0.24
C LYS A 18 4.90 10.59 1.17
N THR A 19 4.39 11.39 2.11
CA THR A 19 4.51 11.14 3.54
C THR A 19 3.51 10.07 3.99
N GLN A 20 3.78 9.44 5.13
CA GLN A 20 2.84 8.49 5.75
C GLN A 20 1.51 9.16 6.13
N GLN A 21 1.51 10.47 6.43
CA GLN A 21 0.30 11.22 6.73
C GLN A 21 -0.58 11.38 5.49
N GLU A 22 0.00 11.74 4.34
CA GLU A 22 -0.78 11.90 3.10
C GLU A 22 -1.47 10.60 2.67
N ILE A 23 -0.80 9.45 2.80
CA ILE A 23 -1.44 8.17 2.50
C ILE A 23 -2.50 7.83 3.55
N ALA A 24 -2.25 8.12 4.82
CA ALA A 24 -3.26 7.92 5.86
C ALA A 24 -4.53 8.74 5.61
N ASP A 25 -4.39 9.98 5.12
CA ASP A 25 -5.51 10.86 4.76
C ASP A 25 -6.31 10.28 3.58
N ILE A 26 -5.63 9.74 2.55
CA ILE A 26 -6.26 9.05 1.41
C ILE A 26 -7.05 7.81 1.87
N LEU A 27 -6.51 7.08 2.85
CA LEU A 27 -7.13 5.88 3.39
C LEU A 27 -8.21 6.16 4.45
N GLY A 28 -8.30 7.40 4.96
CA GLY A 28 -9.20 7.74 6.06
C GLY A 28 -8.78 7.09 7.39
N THR A 29 -7.48 6.97 7.64
CA THR A 29 -6.91 6.39 8.87
C THR A 29 -5.89 7.34 9.51
N SER A 30 -5.28 6.95 10.63
CA SER A 30 -4.22 7.75 11.26
C SER A 30 -2.84 7.44 10.67
N GLN A 31 -1.93 8.41 10.66
CA GLN A 31 -0.54 8.21 10.24
C GLN A 31 0.13 7.06 11.00
N THR A 32 -0.12 6.96 12.31
CA THR A 32 0.44 5.87 13.14
C THR A 32 -0.10 4.51 12.72
N MET A 33 -1.36 4.42 12.30
CA MET A 33 -1.94 3.18 11.81
C MET A 33 -1.34 2.80 10.45
N TYR A 34 -1.21 3.76 9.54
CA TYR A 34 -0.56 3.51 8.25
C TYR A 34 0.90 3.05 8.42
N ALA A 35 1.67 3.70 9.31
CA ALA A 35 3.03 3.27 9.67
C ALA A 35 3.07 1.85 10.28
N ARG A 36 2.00 1.42 10.97
CA ARG A 36 1.88 0.04 11.47
C ARG A 36 1.69 -0.98 10.35
N TYR A 37 1.03 -0.60 9.26
CA TYR A 37 0.91 -1.46 8.07
C TYR A 37 2.27 -1.62 7.39
N GLU A 38 3.01 -0.54 7.17
CA GLU A 38 4.33 -0.59 6.51
C GLU A 38 5.37 -1.43 7.26
N ARG A 39 5.28 -1.48 8.60
CA ARG A 39 6.18 -2.28 9.45
C ARG A 39 5.62 -3.67 9.82
N GLY A 40 4.46 -4.05 9.29
CA GLY A 40 3.84 -5.34 9.56
C GLY A 40 3.31 -5.55 10.97
N ALA A 41 3.16 -4.48 11.76
CA ALA A 41 2.63 -4.57 13.10
C ALA A 41 1.11 -4.75 13.14
N ASN A 42 0.42 -4.35 12.06
CA ASN A 42 -1.01 -4.58 11.84
C ASN A 42 -1.20 -5.01 10.39
N GLU A 43 -2.17 -5.89 10.16
CA GLU A 43 -2.55 -6.29 8.81
C GLU A 43 -3.27 -5.14 8.08
N LEU A 44 -3.01 -5.01 6.78
CA LEU A 44 -3.68 -4.04 5.92
C LEU A 44 -5.12 -4.50 5.65
N PRO A 45 -6.16 -3.73 6.04
CA PRO A 45 -7.54 -4.08 5.71
C PRO A 45 -7.78 -4.09 4.20
N ILE A 46 -8.62 -5.02 3.72
CA ILE A 46 -8.92 -5.17 2.28
C ILE A 46 -9.46 -3.87 1.65
N HIS A 47 -10.27 -3.09 2.38
CA HIS A 47 -10.78 -1.83 1.86
C HIS A 47 -9.67 -0.79 1.62
N HIS A 48 -8.62 -0.77 2.44
CA HIS A 48 -7.44 0.06 2.18
C HIS A 48 -6.64 -0.44 0.98
N LEU A 49 -6.49 -1.76 0.82
CA LEU A 49 -5.85 -2.35 -0.35
C LEU A 49 -6.54 -1.88 -1.64
N ILE A 50 -7.87 -1.92 -1.69
CA ILE A 50 -8.65 -1.45 -2.84
C ILE A 50 -8.37 0.03 -3.14
N VAL A 51 -8.31 0.88 -2.10
CA VAL A 51 -8.00 2.31 -2.26
C VAL A 51 -6.59 2.51 -2.80
N LEU A 52 -5.59 1.81 -2.27
CA LEU A 52 -4.20 1.88 -2.75
C LEU A 52 -4.07 1.43 -4.21
N CYS A 53 -4.74 0.33 -4.59
CA CYS A 53 -4.75 -0.15 -5.98
C CYS A 53 -5.30 0.94 -6.92
N LYS A 54 -6.42 1.56 -6.56
CA LYS A 54 -7.02 2.64 -7.35
C LYS A 54 -6.18 3.91 -7.39
N TYR A 55 -5.56 4.27 -6.26
CA TYR A 55 -4.76 5.48 -6.13
C TYR A 55 -3.47 5.40 -6.94
N TYR A 56 -2.75 4.28 -6.85
CA TYR A 56 -1.50 4.06 -7.58
C TYR A 56 -1.68 3.49 -8.99
N GLY A 57 -2.89 3.04 -9.35
CA GLY A 57 -3.16 2.44 -10.67
C GLY A 57 -2.52 1.05 -10.85
N VAL A 58 -2.26 0.34 -9.75
CA VAL A 58 -1.62 -0.99 -9.74
C VAL A 58 -2.61 -2.09 -9.36
N SER A 59 -2.31 -3.32 -9.77
CA SER A 59 -3.11 -4.49 -9.39
C SER A 59 -2.91 -4.90 -7.92
N SER A 60 -3.90 -5.59 -7.35
CA SER A 60 -3.74 -6.22 -6.03
C SER A 60 -2.64 -7.28 -6.05
N ASP A 61 -2.47 -7.98 -7.17
CA ASP A 61 -1.46 -9.03 -7.33
C ASP A 61 -0.06 -8.44 -7.27
N TYR A 62 0.13 -7.22 -7.80
CA TYR A 62 1.34 -6.46 -7.56
C TYR A 62 1.49 -6.21 -6.06
N ILE A 63 0.59 -5.48 -5.41
CA ILE A 63 0.77 -5.13 -3.99
C ILE A 63 1.00 -6.37 -3.11
N LEU A 64 0.28 -7.47 -3.34
CA LEU A 64 0.38 -8.69 -2.55
C LEU A 64 1.61 -9.55 -2.86
N GLY A 65 2.38 -9.23 -3.90
CA GLY A 65 3.58 -9.99 -4.29
C GLY A 65 3.30 -11.23 -5.12
N LEU A 66 2.10 -11.34 -5.72
CA LEU A 66 1.71 -12.42 -6.62
C LEU A 66 2.13 -12.16 -8.08
N SER A 67 2.47 -10.91 -8.42
CA SER A 67 2.99 -10.47 -9.72
C SER A 67 4.15 -9.48 -9.53
N GLU A 68 5.13 -9.48 -10.44
CA GLU A 68 6.18 -8.45 -10.50
C GLU A 68 5.78 -7.24 -11.34
N LYS A 69 4.74 -7.35 -12.16
CA LYS A 69 4.29 -6.28 -13.05
C LYS A 69 3.28 -5.37 -12.35
N GLU A 70 3.50 -4.07 -12.45
CA GLU A 70 2.61 -3.02 -11.95
C GLU A 70 1.31 -2.89 -12.77
N GLU A 71 1.36 -3.32 -14.03
CA GLU A 71 0.31 -3.05 -15.01
C GLU A 71 -1.02 -3.72 -14.65
N THR A 72 -2.04 -2.87 -14.53
CA THR A 72 -3.44 -3.29 -14.69
C THR A 72 -3.69 -3.28 -16.20
N GLU A 73 -4.01 -4.42 -16.81
CA GLU A 73 -4.48 -4.47 -18.20
C GLU A 73 -5.64 -3.45 -18.33
N LYS A 74 -5.42 -2.40 -19.13
CA LYS A 74 -6.43 -1.40 -19.48
C LYS A 74 -7.29 -1.90 -20.64
#